data_AF-A0A0S8HU26-F1
#
_entry.id   AF-A0A0S8HU26-F1
#
_cell.length_a   1.000
_cell.length_b   1.000
_cell.length_c   1.000
_cell.angle_alpha   90.00
_cell.angle_beta   90.00
_cell.angle_gamma   90.00
#
_symmetry.space_group_name_H-M   'P 1'
#
loop_
_entity.id
_entity.type
_entity.pdbx_description
1 polymer ?
#
loop_
_entity_poly.entity_id
_entity_poly.type
_entity_poly.pdbx_seq_one_letter_code
_entity_poly.pdbx_strand_id
1 'polypeptide(L)'
;SGEFTFRKVLEDYFKTSYQAIKKKGGTVFHAGYTEIATNLKDRHIDFACINIAPPASIIQEAAIGRKLRILPWPNDLLQLMKKKYGYGIGVIKKEMYPGILKEDIPTSTMGSAIIVHKSLDPKVAYEITKIVCENSKQLPSIHKSMVVFQPATAWQDMPAPLHPGAIRYYKEKGYMK
;
A
#
# COMPACT_ATOMS: atom_id res chain seq x y z
N SER A 1 3.49 -6.36 -0.57
CA SER A 1 3.42 -6.59 0.90
C SER A 1 4.37 -5.61 1.59
N GLY A 2 4.12 -5.24 2.86
CA GLY A 2 5.00 -4.34 3.62
C GLY A 2 6.42 -4.91 3.83
N GLU A 3 6.55 -6.21 4.07
CA GLU A 3 7.86 -6.88 4.17
C GLU A 3 8.65 -6.74 2.88
N PHE A 4 8.02 -7.01 1.73
CA PHE A 4 8.70 -6.90 0.43
C PHE A 4 9.23 -5.48 0.22
N THR A 5 8.39 -4.46 0.46
CA THR A 5 8.80 -3.06 0.36
C THR A 5 10.00 -2.78 1.26
N PHE A 6 9.93 -3.16 2.54
CA PHE A 6 11.00 -2.90 3.50
C PHE A 6 12.31 -3.60 3.12
N ARG A 7 12.25 -4.88 2.73
CA ARG A 7 13.42 -5.64 2.30
C ARG A 7 14.08 -5.01 1.08
N LYS A 8 13.31 -4.54 0.09
CA LYS A 8 13.87 -3.88 -1.10
C LYS A 8 14.49 -2.52 -0.79
N VAL A 9 13.91 -1.76 0.13
CA VAL A 9 14.53 -0.54 0.64
C VAL A 9 15.86 -0.87 1.33
N LEU A 10 15.93 -1.90 2.17
CA LEU A 10 17.18 -2.29 2.82
C LEU A 10 18.25 -2.74 1.83
N GLU A 11 17.90 -3.67 0.92
CA GLU A 11 18.84 -4.28 -0.03
C GLU A 11 19.32 -3.27 -1.09
N ASP A 12 18.41 -2.56 -1.73
CA ASP A 12 18.74 -1.75 -2.90
C ASP A 12 19.11 -0.31 -2.57
N TYR A 13 18.56 0.25 -1.50
CA TYR A 13 18.85 1.63 -1.11
C TYR A 13 19.94 1.69 -0.03
N PHE A 14 19.70 1.06 1.13
CA PHE A 14 20.65 1.09 2.25
C PHE A 14 21.82 0.09 2.12
N LYS A 15 21.82 -0.76 1.08
CA LYS A 15 22.84 -1.79 0.85
C LYS A 15 23.09 -2.67 2.08
N THR A 16 22.01 -3.04 2.76
CA THR A 16 22.01 -3.86 3.97
C THR A 16 20.99 -5.00 3.87
N SER A 17 20.94 -5.87 4.87
CA SER A 17 20.01 -6.99 4.92
C SER A 17 19.57 -7.28 6.36
N TYR A 18 18.53 -8.09 6.53
CA TYR A 18 18.12 -8.57 7.86
C TYR A 18 19.26 -9.31 8.57
N GLN A 19 20.08 -10.07 7.85
CA GLN A 19 21.24 -10.73 8.44
C GLN A 19 22.30 -9.73 8.93
N ALA A 20 22.55 -8.65 8.18
CA ALA A 20 23.48 -7.62 8.59
C ALA A 20 22.98 -6.86 9.84
N ILE A 21 21.68 -6.60 9.93
CA ILE A 21 21.05 -6.02 11.13
C ILE A 21 21.25 -6.95 12.34
N LYS A 22 20.97 -8.25 12.18
CA LYS A 22 21.17 -9.25 13.24
C LYS A 22 22.63 -9.36 13.70
N LYS A 23 23.58 -9.36 12.76
CA LYS A 23 25.02 -9.38 13.07
C LYS A 23 25.49 -8.15 13.86
N LYS A 24 24.81 -7.01 13.71
CA LYS A 24 25.06 -5.78 14.46
C LYS A 24 24.29 -5.71 15.79
N GLY A 25 23.68 -6.81 16.23
CA GLY A 25 22.92 -6.90 17.48
C GLY A 25 21.47 -6.42 17.40
N GLY A 26 20.98 -6.04 16.22
CA GLY A 26 19.58 -5.67 16.02
C GLY A 26 18.66 -6.89 15.88
N THR A 27 17.37 -6.70 16.09
CA THR A 27 16.34 -7.72 15.84
C THR A 27 15.48 -7.32 14.65
N VAL A 28 14.92 -8.31 13.96
CA VAL A 28 13.94 -8.11 12.89
C VAL A 28 12.73 -8.95 13.22
N PHE A 29 11.58 -8.30 13.27
CA PHE A 29 10.32 -8.88 13.69
C PHE A 29 9.29 -8.73 12.58
N HIS A 30 8.55 -9.80 12.29
CA HIS A 30 7.46 -9.81 11.32
C HIS A 30 6.16 -10.08 12.07
N ALA A 31 5.19 -9.18 11.90
CA ALA A 31 3.92 -9.25 12.60
C ALA A 31 2.81 -8.58 11.80
N GLY A 32 1.57 -8.85 12.20
CA GLY A 32 0.41 -8.12 11.71
C GLY A 32 0.43 -6.66 12.18
N TYR A 33 -0.33 -5.78 11.50
CA TYR A 33 -0.34 -4.35 11.82
C TYR A 33 -0.75 -4.04 13.26
N THR A 34 -1.70 -4.79 13.83
CA THR A 34 -2.12 -4.66 15.24
C THR A 34 -0.98 -4.90 16.21
N GLU A 35 -0.22 -5.97 15.99
CA GLU A 35 0.89 -6.33 16.85
C GLU A 35 2.10 -5.39 16.66
N ILE A 36 2.34 -4.91 15.44
CA ILE A 36 3.33 -3.85 15.19
C ILE A 36 2.99 -2.59 15.98
N ALA A 37 1.74 -2.15 15.98
CA ALA A 37 1.31 -0.96 16.72
C ALA A 37 1.45 -1.13 18.24
N THR A 38 1.04 -2.28 18.78
CA THR A 38 1.23 -2.61 20.20
C THR A 38 2.71 -2.58 20.58
N ASN A 39 3.58 -3.22 19.79
CA ASN A 39 5.01 -3.24 20.07
C ASN A 39 5.68 -1.86 19.92
N LEU A 40 5.22 -1.00 19.00
CA LEU A 40 5.67 0.39 18.92
C LEU A 40 5.28 1.18 20.16
N LYS A 41 4.01 1.04 20.58
CA LYS A 41 3.45 1.70 21.77
C LYS A 41 4.20 1.28 23.03
N ASP A 42 4.40 -0.02 23.22
CA ASP A 42 5.01 -0.63 24.40
C ASP A 42 6.56 -0.58 24.37
N ARG A 43 7.14 -0.01 23.31
CA ARG A 43 8.59 0.17 23.12
C ARG A 43 9.40 -1.12 22.96
N HIS A 44 8.76 -2.19 22.52
CA HIS A 44 9.46 -3.41 22.12
C HIS A 44 10.14 -3.29 20.74
N ILE A 45 9.69 -2.33 19.90
CA ILE A 45 10.35 -2.01 18.64
C ILE A 45 10.55 -0.50 18.47
N ASP A 46 11.63 -0.15 17.76
CA ASP A 46 12.02 1.24 17.48
C ASP A 46 11.52 1.73 16.12
N PHE A 47 11.47 0.83 15.13
CA PHE A 47 11.12 1.14 13.75
C PHE A 47 10.09 0.13 13.23
N ALA A 48 9.14 0.64 12.45
CA ALA A 48 8.21 -0.19 11.70
C ALA A 48 8.10 0.32 10.27
N CYS A 49 8.07 -0.60 9.31
CA CYS A 49 7.65 -0.31 7.95
C CYS A 49 6.20 -0.78 7.78
N ILE A 50 5.29 0.18 7.63
CA ILE A 50 3.86 -0.09 7.50
C ILE A 50 3.40 0.37 6.12
N ASN A 51 2.79 -0.53 5.37
CA ASN A 51 2.27 -0.26 4.03
C ASN A 51 0.74 -0.27 4.08
N ILE A 52 0.16 0.88 4.41
CA ILE A 52 -1.28 1.04 4.63
C ILE A 52 -1.78 2.36 4.05
N ALA A 53 -3.01 2.37 3.55
CA ALA A 53 -3.61 3.57 2.98
C ALA A 53 -3.99 4.56 4.10
N PRO A 54 -3.57 5.85 4.02
CA PRO A 54 -4.01 6.86 4.95
C PRO A 54 -5.48 7.28 4.70
N PRO A 55 -6.23 7.72 5.73
CA PRO A 55 -5.85 7.67 7.15
C PRO A 55 -6.07 6.26 7.72
N ALA A 56 -5.10 5.77 8.50
CA ALA A 56 -5.20 4.46 9.16
C ALA A 56 -5.21 4.62 10.69
N SER A 57 -6.28 4.15 11.35
CA SER A 57 -6.44 4.27 12.81
C SER A 57 -5.28 3.66 13.58
N ILE A 58 -4.71 2.57 13.05
CA ILE A 58 -3.61 1.84 13.68
C ILE A 58 -2.35 2.69 13.91
N ILE A 59 -2.11 3.69 13.06
CA ILE A 59 -0.98 4.63 13.23
C ILE A 59 -1.26 5.60 14.37
N GLN A 60 -2.52 6.02 14.53
CA GLN A 60 -2.95 6.88 15.63
C GLN A 60 -2.91 6.12 16.96
N GLU A 61 -3.39 4.88 16.98
CA GLU A 61 -3.34 3.98 18.15
C GLU A 61 -1.90 3.75 18.62
N ALA A 62 -0.97 3.51 17.69
CA ALA A 62 0.45 3.35 18.00
C ALA A 62 1.09 4.62 18.61
N ALA A 63 0.51 5.80 18.34
CA ALA A 63 0.97 7.08 18.86
C ALA A 63 0.35 7.45 20.23
N ILE A 64 -0.60 6.67 20.75
CA ILE A 64 -1.16 6.88 22.09
C ILE A 64 -0.09 6.56 23.12
N GLY A 65 0.23 7.52 23.99
CA GLY A 65 1.23 7.34 25.05
C GLY A 65 2.70 7.38 24.57
N ARG A 66 2.96 7.55 23.27
CA ARG A 66 4.32 7.69 22.72
C ARG A 66 4.33 8.64 21.52
N LYS A 67 5.28 9.57 21.51
CA LYS A 67 5.54 10.41 20.33
C LYS A 67 6.16 9.58 19.21
N LEU A 68 5.41 9.40 18.12
CA LEU A 68 5.89 8.78 16.89
C LEU A 68 6.26 9.84 15.85
N ARG A 69 7.12 9.45 14.90
CA ARG A 69 7.44 10.24 13.72
C ARG A 69 7.34 9.36 12.49
N ILE A 70 6.57 9.81 11.50
CA ILE A 70 6.54 9.19 10.17
C ILE A 70 7.68 9.81 9.38
N LEU A 71 8.54 8.95 8.81
CA LEU A 71 9.71 9.40 8.06
C LEU A 71 9.34 9.63 6.59
N PRO A 72 9.62 10.82 6.02
CA PRO A 72 9.49 11.04 4.59
C PRO A 72 10.47 10.13 3.83
N TRP A 73 10.06 9.66 2.66
CA TRP A 73 10.98 8.94 1.78
C TRP A 73 11.84 9.93 1.00
N PRO A 74 13.17 9.76 0.99
CA PRO A 74 14.06 10.53 0.14
C PRO A 74 13.69 10.42 -1.35
N ASN A 75 13.92 11.48 -2.14
CA ASN A 75 13.55 11.50 -3.55
C ASN A 75 14.28 10.43 -4.39
N ASP A 76 15.56 10.20 -4.12
CA ASP A 76 16.36 9.15 -4.75
C ASP A 76 15.81 7.74 -4.45
N LEU A 77 15.38 7.47 -3.20
CA LEU A 77 14.66 6.25 -2.86
C LEU A 77 13.34 6.12 -3.64
N LEU A 78 12.57 7.20 -3.75
CA LEU A 78 11.31 7.21 -4.50
C LEU A 78 11.53 6.90 -5.98
N GLN A 79 12.53 7.53 -6.61
CA GLN A 79 12.88 7.26 -8.00
C GLN A 79 13.38 5.82 -8.21
N LEU A 80 14.18 5.29 -7.28
CA LEU A 80 14.63 3.91 -7.31
C LEU A 80 13.45 2.94 -7.29
N MET A 81 12.52 3.13 -6.36
CA MET A 81 11.36 2.26 -6.18
C MET A 81 10.37 2.36 -7.34
N LYS A 82 10.18 3.57 -7.89
CA LYS A 82 9.40 3.77 -9.11
C LYS A 82 10.01 3.04 -10.31
N LYS A 83 11.29 3.26 -10.59
CA LYS A 83 11.96 2.72 -11.77
C LYS A 83 12.11 1.21 -11.74
N LYS A 84 12.46 0.63 -10.58
CA LYS A 84 12.79 -0.80 -10.46
C LYS A 84 11.57 -1.66 -10.15
N TYR A 85 10.58 -1.11 -9.44
CA TYR A 85 9.48 -1.90 -8.87
C TYR A 85 8.09 -1.37 -9.21
N GLY A 86 7.98 -0.31 -10.02
CA GLY A 86 6.67 0.22 -10.46
C GLY A 86 5.87 0.93 -9.37
N TYR A 87 6.52 1.38 -8.29
CA TYR A 87 5.83 2.15 -7.25
C TYR A 87 5.47 3.53 -7.77
N GLY A 88 4.34 4.06 -7.31
CA GLY A 88 4.00 5.46 -7.52
C GLY A 88 4.72 6.36 -6.53
N ILE A 89 4.73 7.66 -6.82
CA ILE A 89 5.22 8.70 -5.92
C ILE A 89 4.02 9.53 -5.50
N GLY A 90 3.87 9.74 -4.19
CA GLY A 90 2.77 10.51 -3.65
C GLY A 90 3.15 11.26 -2.39
N VAL A 91 2.14 11.83 -1.74
CA VAL A 91 2.30 12.68 -0.56
C VAL A 91 1.27 12.24 0.48
N ILE A 92 1.71 12.02 1.72
CA ILE A 92 0.81 11.92 2.86
C ILE A 92 0.57 13.34 3.33
N LYS A 93 -0.69 13.79 3.17
CA LYS A 93 -1.12 15.11 3.64
C LYS A 93 -1.07 15.19 5.15
N LYS A 94 -0.63 16.33 5.69
CA LYS A 94 -0.54 16.58 7.15
C LYS A 94 -1.84 16.21 7.88
N GLU A 95 -2.98 16.57 7.28
CA GLU A 95 -4.32 16.40 7.83
C GLU A 95 -4.70 14.92 8.02
N MET A 96 -4.00 13.99 7.36
CA MET A 96 -4.26 12.56 7.50
C MET A 96 -3.87 12.02 8.89
N TYR A 97 -2.90 12.64 9.56
CA TYR A 97 -2.44 12.22 10.89
C TYR A 97 -2.19 13.44 11.80
N PRO A 98 -3.27 14.10 12.29
CA PRO A 98 -3.17 15.24 13.18
C PRO A 98 -2.38 14.90 14.45
N GLY A 99 -1.50 15.80 14.89
CA GLY A 99 -0.65 15.60 16.07
C GLY A 99 0.58 14.71 15.85
N ILE A 100 0.64 13.96 14.74
CA ILE A 100 1.81 13.15 14.35
C ILE A 100 2.60 13.86 13.24
N LEU A 101 1.91 14.32 12.18
CA LEU A 101 2.52 15.06 11.08
C LEU A 101 2.51 16.58 11.35
N LYS A 102 3.62 17.23 10.99
CA LYS A 102 3.76 18.69 11.05
C LYS A 102 3.53 19.36 9.69
N GLU A 103 3.78 18.62 8.63
CA GLU A 103 3.73 19.04 7.23
C GLU A 103 3.41 17.83 6.33
N ASP A 104 3.14 18.12 5.06
CA ASP A 104 3.00 17.11 4.01
C ASP A 104 4.34 16.38 3.79
N ILE A 105 4.32 15.06 3.72
CA ILE A 105 5.54 14.26 3.54
C ILE A 105 5.51 13.42 2.25
N PRO A 106 6.61 13.38 1.48
CA PRO A 106 6.70 12.51 0.32
C PRO A 106 6.80 11.04 0.73
N THR A 107 6.13 10.17 -0.02
CA THR A 107 6.13 8.73 0.20
C THR A 107 5.90 7.96 -1.10
N SER A 108 6.08 6.65 -1.06
CA SER A 108 5.69 5.76 -2.15
C SER A 108 4.20 5.46 -2.11
N THR A 109 3.57 5.33 -3.27
CA THR A 109 2.20 4.82 -3.41
C THR A 109 2.19 3.50 -4.17
N MET A 110 1.15 2.70 -3.94
CA MET A 110 0.92 1.46 -4.67
C MET A 110 -0.57 1.35 -5.02
N GLY A 111 -0.87 0.75 -6.17
CA GLY A 111 -2.22 0.32 -6.50
C GLY A 111 -2.60 -0.92 -5.70
N SER A 112 -3.87 -1.02 -5.34
CA SER A 112 -4.47 -2.29 -4.90
C SER A 112 -5.16 -2.94 -6.09
N ALA A 113 -4.94 -4.23 -6.29
CA ALA A 113 -5.54 -5.00 -7.37
C ALA A 113 -6.19 -6.27 -6.82
N ILE A 114 -7.33 -6.64 -7.38
CA ILE A 114 -7.91 -7.98 -7.19
C ILE A 114 -7.23 -8.90 -8.20
N ILE A 115 -6.40 -9.82 -7.70
CA ILE A 115 -5.66 -10.76 -8.54
C ILE A 115 -6.37 -12.11 -8.48
N VAL A 116 -6.59 -12.69 -9.65
CA VAL A 116 -7.20 -14.01 -9.82
C VAL A 116 -6.25 -14.92 -10.59
N HIS A 117 -6.42 -16.24 -10.45
CA HIS A 117 -5.68 -17.19 -11.27
C HIS A 117 -6.14 -17.12 -12.73
N LYS A 118 -5.21 -17.33 -13.67
CA LYS A 118 -5.50 -17.26 -15.13
C LYS A 118 -6.56 -18.25 -15.62
N SER A 119 -6.85 -19.29 -14.85
CA SER A 119 -7.83 -20.33 -15.17
C SER A 119 -9.20 -20.11 -14.53
N LEU A 120 -9.41 -18.98 -13.84
CA LEU A 120 -10.74 -18.65 -13.33
C LEU A 120 -11.72 -18.58 -14.50
N ASP A 121 -12.95 -19.06 -14.30
CA ASP A 121 -13.97 -18.97 -15.35
C ASP A 121 -14.14 -17.49 -15.78
N PRO A 122 -14.03 -17.16 -17.09
CA PRO A 122 -14.26 -15.80 -17.59
C PRO A 122 -15.58 -15.18 -17.16
N LYS A 123 -16.64 -15.97 -16.98
CA LYS A 123 -17.93 -15.49 -16.46
C LYS A 123 -17.82 -15.02 -15.02
N VAL A 124 -17.12 -15.78 -14.16
CA VAL A 124 -16.92 -15.40 -12.76
C VAL A 124 -16.07 -14.14 -12.65
N ALA A 125 -14.98 -14.05 -13.42
CA ALA A 125 -14.15 -12.84 -13.45
C ALA A 125 -14.95 -11.61 -13.93
N TYR A 126 -15.79 -11.77 -14.96
CA TYR A 126 -16.69 -10.72 -15.44
C TYR A 126 -17.65 -10.25 -14.34
N GLU A 127 -18.32 -11.16 -13.64
CA GLU A 127 -19.27 -10.81 -12.58
C GLU A 127 -18.56 -10.12 -11.41
N ILE A 128 -17.37 -10.57 -10.99
CA ILE A 128 -16.58 -9.88 -9.96
C ILE A 128 -16.28 -8.43 -10.40
N THR A 129 -15.76 -8.25 -11.61
CA THR A 129 -15.44 -6.91 -12.13
C THR A 129 -16.69 -6.03 -12.18
N LYS A 130 -17.80 -6.57 -12.69
CA LYS A 130 -19.08 -5.89 -12.77
C LYS A 130 -19.58 -5.44 -11.41
N ILE A 131 -19.64 -6.35 -10.44
CA ILE A 131 -20.13 -6.07 -9.08
C ILE A 131 -19.31 -4.94 -8.45
N VAL A 132 -17.98 -5.00 -8.53
CA VAL A 132 -17.11 -3.97 -7.95
C VAL A 132 -17.31 -2.61 -8.65
N CYS A 133 -17.29 -2.58 -9.98
CA CYS A 133 -17.40 -1.34 -10.74
C CYS A 133 -18.77 -0.68 -10.62
N GLU A 134 -19.86 -1.45 -10.70
CA GLU A 134 -21.23 -0.93 -10.62
C GLU A 134 -21.62 -0.50 -9.20
N ASN A 135 -20.97 -1.06 -8.17
CA ASN A 135 -21.17 -0.67 -6.76
C ASN A 135 -20.06 0.25 -6.22
N SER A 136 -19.25 0.85 -7.09
CA SER A 136 -18.09 1.69 -6.70
C SER A 136 -18.43 2.80 -5.69
N LYS A 137 -19.65 3.36 -5.73
CA LYS A 137 -20.12 4.38 -4.78
C LYS A 137 -20.20 3.90 -3.32
N GLN A 138 -20.28 2.58 -3.10
CA GLN A 138 -20.33 2.00 -1.76
C GLN A 138 -18.92 1.77 -1.18
N LEU A 139 -17.87 1.70 -2.01
CA LEU A 139 -16.51 1.41 -1.54
C LEU A 139 -16.00 2.36 -0.44
N PRO A 140 -16.30 3.68 -0.47
CA PRO A 140 -15.86 4.59 0.59
C PRO A 140 -16.45 4.30 1.98
N SER A 141 -17.58 3.58 2.08
CA SER A 141 -18.14 3.15 3.37
C SER A 141 -17.35 2.00 3.98
N ILE A 142 -16.67 1.20 3.15
CA ILE A 142 -15.75 0.14 3.60
C ILE A 142 -14.43 0.76 4.04
N HIS A 143 -13.83 1.62 3.19
CA HIS A 143 -12.63 2.35 3.55
C HIS A 143 -12.53 3.69 2.78
N LYS A 144 -12.28 4.79 3.51
CA LYS A 144 -12.26 6.15 2.94
C LYS A 144 -11.28 6.33 1.78
N SER A 145 -10.19 5.57 1.75
CA SER A 145 -9.20 5.65 0.67
C SER A 145 -9.75 5.24 -0.70
N MET A 146 -10.89 4.54 -0.76
CA MET A 146 -11.49 4.08 -2.01
C MET A 146 -12.31 5.17 -2.72
N VAL A 147 -12.41 6.38 -2.17
CA VAL A 147 -13.10 7.51 -2.82
C VAL A 147 -12.52 7.88 -4.19
N VAL A 148 -11.26 7.54 -4.44
CA VAL A 148 -10.57 7.80 -5.71
C VAL A 148 -10.79 6.72 -6.77
N PHE A 149 -11.47 5.61 -6.43
CA PHE A 149 -11.69 4.51 -7.36
C PHE A 149 -12.65 4.93 -8.48
N GLN A 150 -12.20 4.78 -9.73
CA GLN A 150 -12.97 5.13 -10.92
C GLN A 150 -13.07 3.91 -11.85
N PRO A 151 -14.27 3.36 -12.10
CA PRO A 151 -14.44 2.21 -12.99
C PRO A 151 -13.82 2.40 -14.39
N ALA A 152 -13.85 3.63 -14.92
CA ALA A 152 -13.36 3.95 -16.25
C ALA A 152 -11.84 3.80 -16.42
N THR A 153 -11.07 3.91 -15.34
CA THR A 153 -9.60 3.83 -15.35
C THR A 153 -9.05 2.67 -14.52
N ALA A 154 -9.92 1.94 -13.80
CA ALA A 154 -9.53 0.85 -12.91
C ALA A 154 -8.78 -0.31 -13.59
N TRP A 155 -8.82 -0.41 -14.92
CA TRP A 155 -8.13 -1.42 -15.71
C TRP A 155 -6.68 -1.05 -16.07
N GLN A 156 -6.28 0.20 -15.84
CA GLN A 156 -4.96 0.73 -16.21
C GLN A 156 -3.89 0.36 -15.19
N ASP A 157 -2.62 0.32 -15.62
CA ASP A 157 -1.44 0.13 -14.76
C ASP A 157 -1.48 -1.11 -13.86
N MET A 158 -2.03 -2.22 -14.38
CA MET A 158 -2.10 -3.49 -13.66
C MET A 158 -0.75 -4.22 -13.61
N PRO A 159 -0.41 -4.88 -12.49
CA PRO A 159 0.86 -5.61 -12.33
C PRO A 159 0.92 -6.93 -13.13
N ALA A 160 -0.18 -7.33 -13.76
CA ALA A 160 -0.31 -8.53 -14.56
C ALA A 160 -1.34 -8.31 -15.69
N PRO A 161 -1.34 -9.15 -16.76
CA PRO A 161 -2.37 -9.09 -17.79
C PRO A 161 -3.79 -9.23 -17.21
N LEU A 162 -4.73 -8.46 -17.75
CA LEU A 162 -6.13 -8.53 -17.34
C LEU A 162 -6.75 -9.88 -17.75
N HIS A 163 -7.63 -10.39 -16.88
CA HIS A 163 -8.40 -11.61 -17.17
C HIS A 163 -9.40 -11.36 -18.33
N PRO A 164 -9.65 -12.33 -19.24
CA PRO A 164 -10.58 -12.16 -20.35
C PRO A 164 -11.99 -11.68 -19.93
N GLY A 165 -12.48 -12.18 -18.80
CA GLY A 165 -13.74 -11.72 -18.21
C GLY A 165 -13.76 -10.24 -17.82
N ALA A 166 -12.68 -9.74 -17.22
CA ALA A 166 -12.54 -8.34 -16.86
C ALA A 166 -12.42 -7.46 -18.11
N ILE A 167 -11.60 -7.87 -19.09
CA ILE A 167 -11.46 -7.17 -20.38
C ILE A 167 -12.83 -7.01 -21.05
N ARG A 168 -13.62 -8.09 -21.09
CA ARG A 168 -14.96 -8.08 -21.66
C ARG A 168 -15.85 -7.02 -20.97
N TYR A 169 -15.88 -6.98 -19.64
CA TYR A 169 -16.65 -5.96 -18.90
C TYR A 169 -16.20 -4.54 -19.24
N TYR A 170 -14.89 -4.26 -19.17
CA TYR A 170 -14.37 -2.92 -19.44
C TYR A 170 -14.65 -2.45 -20.88
N LYS A 171 -14.60 -3.37 -21.86
CA LYS A 171 -14.98 -3.07 -23.26
C LYS A 171 -16.48 -2.84 -23.42
N GLU A 172 -17.33 -3.67 -22.84
CA GLU A 172 -18.79 -3.50 -22.90
C GLU A 172 -19.27 -2.16 -22.31
N LYS A 173 -18.58 -1.65 -21.28
CA LYS A 173 -18.87 -0.34 -20.68
C LYS A 173 -18.19 0.83 -21.40
N GLY A 174 -17.41 0.58 -22.45
CA GLY A 174 -16.68 1.61 -23.18
C GLY A 174 -15.50 2.22 -22.41
N TYR A 175 -15.05 1.56 -21.33
CA TYR A 175 -13.92 2.00 -20.52
C TYR A 175 -12.58 1.63 -21.16
N MET A 176 -12.54 0.54 -21.92
CA MET A 176 -11.36 0.03 -22.61
C MET A 176 -11.68 -0.09 -24.11
N LYS A 177 -10.74 0.35 -24.96
CA LYS A 177 -10.81 0.16 -26.42
C LYS A 177 -10.17 -1.17 -26.81
#